data_AF-A0AA51GPQ9-F1
#
_entry.id   AF-A0AA51GPQ9-F1
#
_cell.length_a   1.000
_cell.length_b   1.000
_cell.length_c   1.000
_cell.angle_alpha   90.00
_cell.angle_beta   90.00
_cell.angle_gamma   90.00
#
_symmetry.space_group_name_H-M   'P 1'
#
loop_
_entity.id
_entity.type
_entity.pdbx_description
1 polymer ?
#
loop_
_entity_poly.entity_id
_entity_poly.type
_entity_poly.pdbx_seq_one_letter_code
_entity_poly.pdbx_strand_id
1 'polypeptide(L)'
;MVKRLLHLLSVCCVCCVFFFLPFASWAQSSEQTEKIEIPESLQTPNTPLTFFIEEDESSFPQGLRQKLTYSAKGTRSEARHSFLYIEDNLVPDTFTYVEYKKSAWFFESRNYMWGDDGYWPTEAHNVIESSQKFTEEMEKQGWYKGNQILRGTPDHWVYVEWRGGSAFIAPDKIESFLENYSLPILPREGQVEIRRS
;
A
#
# COMPACT_ATOMS: atom_id res chain seq x y z
N MET A 1 -43.22 -45.33 14.39
CA MET A 1 -42.11 -45.69 15.32
C MET A 1 -41.68 -44.42 16.07
N VAL A 2 -41.92 -44.43 17.38
CA VAL A 2 -41.14 -43.81 18.48
C VAL A 2 -40.54 -42.41 18.23
N LYS A 3 -41.21 -41.33 18.70
CA LYS A 3 -41.05 -40.67 20.03
C LYS A 3 -39.62 -40.19 20.34
N ARG A 4 -39.48 -38.87 20.55
CA ARG A 4 -38.77 -38.19 21.67
C ARG A 4 -38.95 -36.67 21.48
N LEU A 5 -39.01 -35.79 22.47
CA LEU A 5 -39.30 -35.81 23.91
C LEU A 5 -39.10 -34.35 24.36
N LEU A 6 -40.07 -33.75 25.07
CA LEU A 6 -39.92 -32.75 26.18
C LEU A 6 -39.13 -31.44 25.94
N HIS A 7 -39.41 -30.25 26.51
CA HIS A 7 -40.22 -29.75 27.65
C HIS A 7 -40.48 -28.24 27.33
N LEU A 8 -41.72 -27.73 27.22
CA LEU A 8 -42.58 -27.12 28.26
C LEU A 8 -41.92 -26.24 29.36
N LEU A 9 -42.29 -24.96 29.27
CA LEU A 9 -42.97 -24.11 30.27
C LEU A 9 -42.21 -23.35 31.38
N SER A 10 -42.80 -22.17 31.64
CA SER A 10 -43.04 -21.51 32.94
C SER A 10 -42.09 -20.34 33.27
N VAL A 11 -42.44 -19.07 33.07
CA VAL A 11 -43.46 -18.20 33.74
C VAL A 11 -42.96 -17.58 35.07
N CYS A 12 -43.18 -16.25 35.17
CA CYS A 12 -43.33 -15.38 36.35
C CYS A 12 -42.12 -14.85 37.13
N CYS A 13 -42.02 -13.51 37.21
CA CYS A 13 -42.26 -12.65 38.40
C CYS A 13 -41.52 -11.30 38.20
N VAL A 14 -42.16 -10.13 37.99
CA VAL A 14 -43.00 -9.32 38.91
C VAL A 14 -42.19 -8.66 40.05
N CYS A 15 -41.88 -7.37 39.79
CA CYS A 15 -42.09 -6.20 40.67
C CYS A 15 -41.11 -5.77 41.80
N CYS A 16 -41.06 -4.42 41.89
CA CYS A 16 -40.85 -3.55 43.05
C CYS A 16 -39.43 -3.30 43.57
N VAL A 17 -39.03 -2.13 44.09
CA VAL A 17 -39.59 -0.76 44.24
C VAL A 17 -38.40 0.13 44.69
N PHE A 18 -38.45 1.40 44.31
CA PHE A 18 -37.72 2.59 44.77
C PHE A 18 -37.09 2.59 46.18
N PHE A 19 -35.91 3.21 46.32
CA PHE A 19 -35.59 4.08 47.46
C PHE A 19 -34.57 5.20 47.09
N PHE A 20 -35.08 6.44 47.15
CA PHE A 20 -34.51 7.74 47.54
C PHE A 20 -32.99 7.98 47.64
N LEU A 21 -32.55 9.03 46.93
CA LEU A 21 -31.41 9.97 47.14
C LEU A 21 -31.48 10.67 48.53
N PRO A 22 -30.48 11.45 49.07
CA PRO A 22 -29.57 12.38 48.37
C PRO A 22 -28.18 12.72 49.01
N PHE A 23 -27.45 13.68 48.40
CA PHE A 23 -26.25 14.43 48.85
C PHE A 23 -24.91 13.66 48.92
N ALA A 24 -23.73 14.16 48.58
CA ALA A 24 -23.19 15.42 48.07
C ALA A 24 -21.87 15.00 47.37
N SER A 25 -21.37 15.66 46.33
CA SER A 25 -20.42 16.76 46.52
C SER A 25 -20.08 17.35 45.16
N TRP A 26 -20.14 18.66 45.12
CA TRP A 26 -19.89 19.53 44.00
C TRP A 26 -18.38 19.83 44.01
N ALA A 27 -17.63 19.30 43.05
CA ALA A 27 -16.27 19.74 42.78
C ALA A 27 -16.26 20.39 41.39
N GLN A 28 -16.44 21.70 41.41
CA GLN A 28 -16.43 22.59 40.26
C GLN A 28 -14.97 22.77 39.82
N SER A 29 -14.52 21.98 38.85
CA SER A 29 -13.29 22.26 38.11
C SER A 29 -13.63 23.29 37.05
N SER A 30 -13.12 24.51 37.23
CA SER A 30 -13.26 25.61 36.30
C SER A 30 -12.58 25.30 34.96
N GLU A 31 -13.39 25.11 33.92
CA GLU A 31 -12.98 25.29 32.52
C GLU A 31 -12.55 26.74 32.31
N GLN A 32 -11.26 26.96 32.03
CA GLN A 32 -10.83 28.11 31.25
C GLN A 32 -10.65 27.61 29.82
N THR A 33 -11.67 27.81 28.99
CA THR A 33 -11.56 27.69 27.54
C THR A 33 -10.80 28.92 27.04
N GLU A 34 -9.48 28.81 26.99
CA GLU A 34 -8.64 29.76 26.28
C GLU A 34 -8.93 29.60 24.79
N LYS A 35 -9.67 30.56 24.24
CA LYS A 35 -9.99 30.66 22.83
C LYS A 35 -8.71 31.03 22.08
N ILE A 36 -7.95 30.02 21.66
CA ILE A 36 -6.79 30.21 20.78
C ILE A 36 -7.35 30.63 19.42
N GLU A 37 -7.29 31.94 19.13
CA GLU A 37 -7.52 32.46 17.80
C GLU A 37 -6.36 32.03 16.91
N ILE A 38 -6.62 31.03 16.05
CA ILE A 38 -5.70 30.61 15.00
C ILE A 38 -5.65 31.76 13.98
N PRO A 39 -4.47 32.31 13.67
CA PRO A 39 -4.34 33.38 12.70
C PRO A 39 -4.80 32.92 11.31
N GLU A 40 -5.50 33.83 10.63
CA GLU A 40 -6.14 33.64 9.32
C GLU A 40 -5.18 33.26 8.17
N SER A 41 -3.87 33.21 8.43
CA SER A 41 -2.83 32.83 7.46
C SER A 41 -2.73 31.32 7.18
N LEU A 42 -3.56 30.47 7.78
CA LEU A 42 -3.60 29.02 7.51
C LEU A 42 -4.74 28.57 6.59
N GLN A 43 -5.49 29.51 5.98
CA GLN A 43 -6.41 29.18 4.91
C GLN A 43 -5.68 29.18 3.56
N THR A 44 -5.02 28.07 3.22
CA THR A 44 -4.62 27.81 1.84
C THR A 44 -5.21 26.49 1.33
N PRO A 45 -5.74 26.48 0.10
CA PRO A 45 -6.52 25.38 -0.45
C PRO A 45 -5.63 24.22 -0.90
N ASN A 46 -6.02 22.99 -0.53
CA ASN A 46 -5.83 21.71 -1.23
C ASN A 46 -4.64 21.58 -2.19
N THR A 47 -3.44 21.98 -1.76
CA THR A 47 -2.21 21.66 -2.49
C THR A 47 -1.67 20.38 -1.86
N PRO A 48 -1.49 19.29 -2.62
CA PRO A 48 -0.88 18.08 -2.09
C PRO A 48 0.52 18.45 -1.58
N LEU A 49 0.69 18.43 -0.27
CA LEU A 49 1.96 18.69 0.38
C LEU A 49 2.91 17.53 0.06
N THR A 50 3.75 17.74 -0.95
CA THR A 50 4.82 16.82 -1.30
C THR A 50 5.93 17.01 -0.28
N PHE A 51 5.83 16.32 0.85
CA PHE A 51 6.94 16.21 1.79
C PHE A 51 7.88 15.10 1.32
N PHE A 52 9.12 15.45 1.00
CA PHE A 52 10.20 14.48 0.98
C PHE A 52 10.49 14.14 2.43
N ILE A 53 9.91 13.04 2.92
CA ILE A 53 10.42 12.45 4.14
C ILE A 53 11.59 11.59 3.69
N GLU A 54 12.81 12.10 3.90
CA GLU A 54 14.02 11.28 4.00
C GLU A 54 13.93 10.53 5.34
N GLU A 55 12.95 9.62 5.41
CA GLU A 55 12.80 8.70 6.54
C GLU A 55 13.91 7.66 6.37
N ASP A 56 14.92 7.77 7.24
CA ASP A 56 16.09 6.91 7.45
C ASP A 56 16.56 6.09 6.23
N GLU A 57 17.82 6.26 5.84
CA GLU A 57 18.56 5.31 4.98
C GLU A 57 18.63 3.91 5.63
N SER A 58 17.50 3.21 5.69
CA SER A 58 17.41 1.78 5.49
C SER A 58 18.13 1.56 4.17
N SER A 59 19.33 0.97 4.21
CA SER A 59 20.27 0.96 3.10
C SER A 59 19.69 0.23 1.90
N PHE A 60 18.90 0.93 1.09
CA PHE A 60 18.40 0.41 -0.15
C PHE A 60 19.59 0.02 -1.04
N PRO A 61 19.45 -1.05 -1.85
CA PRO A 61 20.50 -1.39 -2.79
C PRO A 61 20.79 -0.20 -3.70
N GLN A 62 22.05 -0.06 -4.12
CA GLN A 62 22.47 1.00 -5.03
C GLN A 62 21.57 1.04 -6.28
N GLY A 63 21.14 2.26 -6.66
CA GLY A 63 20.25 2.49 -7.78
C GLY A 63 18.77 2.38 -7.43
N LEU A 64 18.42 1.98 -6.21
CA LEU A 64 17.04 1.93 -5.75
C LEU A 64 16.68 3.15 -4.90
N ARG A 65 15.52 3.74 -5.19
CA ARG A 65 14.97 4.86 -4.42
C ARG A 65 13.47 4.67 -4.24
N GLN A 66 13.01 4.80 -3.01
CA GLN A 66 11.58 4.83 -2.69
C GLN A 66 11.17 6.25 -2.35
N LYS A 67 10.06 6.73 -2.91
CA LYS A 67 9.49 8.04 -2.60
C LYS A 67 8.13 7.84 -1.94
N LEU A 68 7.99 8.34 -0.72
CA LEU A 68 6.72 8.38 -0.01
C LEU A 68 6.05 9.75 -0.21
N THR A 69 4.75 9.75 -0.48
CA THR A 69 3.91 10.94 -0.44
C THR A 69 2.64 10.67 0.36
N TYR A 70 1.93 11.72 0.75
CA TYR A 70 0.83 11.63 1.69
C TYR A 70 -0.39 12.38 1.18
N SER A 71 -1.57 11.78 1.35
CA SER A 71 -2.86 12.47 1.26
C SER A 71 -3.39 12.75 2.66
N ALA A 72 -3.99 13.92 2.89
CA ALA A 72 -4.63 14.31 4.16
C ALA A 72 -3.79 14.02 5.42
N LYS A 73 -2.48 14.32 5.35
CA LYS A 73 -1.50 14.05 6.41
C LYS A 73 -1.94 14.66 7.75
N GLY A 74 -1.84 13.90 8.83
CA GLY A 74 -2.24 14.25 10.20
C GLY A 74 -3.72 14.03 10.51
N THR A 75 -4.51 13.48 9.59
CA THR A 75 -5.95 13.25 9.78
C THR A 75 -6.30 11.77 9.85
N ARG A 76 -7.54 11.45 10.28
CA ARG A 76 -8.09 10.08 10.21
C ARG A 76 -8.19 9.51 8.78
N SER A 77 -8.07 10.38 7.78
CA SER A 77 -8.12 10.04 6.36
C SER A 77 -6.73 10.10 5.72
N GLU A 78 -5.67 10.10 6.53
CA GLU A 78 -4.30 10.08 6.00
C GLU A 78 -4.05 8.81 5.20
N ALA A 79 -3.43 8.98 4.03
CA ALA A 79 -3.04 7.86 3.20
C ALA A 79 -1.62 8.03 2.68
N ARG A 80 -0.86 6.93 2.62
CA ARG A 80 0.55 6.91 2.24
C ARG A 80 0.71 6.26 0.88
N HIS A 81 1.47 6.92 0.03
CA HIS A 81 1.67 6.52 -1.35
C HIS A 81 3.14 6.24 -1.58
N SER A 82 3.45 4.99 -1.89
CA SER A 82 4.81 4.56 -2.16
C SER A 82 5.08 4.45 -3.67
N PHE A 83 6.11 5.13 -4.13
CA PHE A 83 6.60 5.08 -5.50
C PHE A 83 8.01 4.51 -5.51
N LEU A 84 8.24 3.52 -6.36
CA LEU A 84 9.53 2.83 -6.48
C LEU A 84 10.26 3.32 -7.74
N TYR A 85 11.55 3.61 -7.59
CA TYR A 85 12.45 3.98 -8.68
C TYR A 85 13.63 3.01 -8.70
N ILE A 86 13.97 2.52 -9.89
CA ILE A 86 15.12 1.63 -10.13
C ILE A 86 15.98 2.23 -11.23
N GLU A 87 17.24 2.52 -10.91
CA GLU A 87 18.20 3.21 -11.79
C GLU A 87 17.57 4.48 -12.41
N ASP A 88 16.94 5.30 -11.55
CA ASP A 88 16.17 6.51 -11.89
C ASP A 88 14.90 6.32 -12.73
N ASN A 89 14.55 5.09 -13.11
CA ASN A 89 13.31 4.79 -13.83
C ASN A 89 12.17 4.54 -12.83
N LEU A 90 11.03 5.21 -13.03
CA LEU A 90 9.83 4.95 -12.24
C LEU A 90 9.29 3.56 -12.55
N VAL A 91 9.07 2.76 -11.51
CA VAL A 91 8.36 1.49 -11.63
C VAL A 91 6.86 1.78 -11.77
N PRO A 92 6.23 1.41 -12.90
CA PRO A 92 4.82 1.67 -13.16
C PRO A 92 3.95 0.77 -12.29
N ASP A 93 2.76 1.26 -11.93
CA ASP A 93 1.74 0.52 -11.16
C ASP A 93 1.08 -0.55 -12.04
N THR A 94 1.84 -1.52 -12.53
CA THR A 94 1.38 -2.62 -13.38
C THR A 94 1.86 -3.95 -12.85
N PHE A 95 2.99 -3.95 -12.13
CA PHE A 95 3.60 -5.13 -11.56
C PHE A 95 3.05 -5.37 -10.16
N THR A 96 2.59 -6.59 -9.90
CA THR A 96 2.15 -7.02 -8.57
C THR A 96 3.35 -7.26 -7.65
N TYR A 97 4.49 -7.64 -8.23
CA TYR A 97 5.72 -7.93 -7.52
C TYR A 97 6.92 -7.42 -8.32
N VAL A 98 7.92 -6.90 -7.60
CA VAL A 98 9.16 -6.37 -8.17
C VAL A 98 10.32 -6.79 -7.28
N GLU A 99 11.36 -7.37 -7.86
CA GLU A 99 12.60 -7.73 -7.17
C GLU A 99 13.80 -7.12 -7.89
N TYR A 100 14.67 -6.50 -7.09
CA TYR A 100 15.89 -5.84 -7.53
C TYR A 100 17.01 -6.06 -6.51
N LYS A 101 18.15 -6.59 -6.95
CA LYS A 101 19.34 -6.82 -6.10
C LYS A 101 19.02 -7.52 -4.76
N LYS A 102 18.20 -8.59 -4.81
CA LYS A 102 17.74 -9.38 -3.64
C LYS A 102 16.84 -8.63 -2.65
N SER A 103 16.35 -7.46 -3.02
CA SER A 103 15.30 -6.75 -2.31
C SER A 103 14.01 -6.83 -3.13
N ALA A 104 12.86 -6.88 -2.46
CA ALA A 104 11.59 -7.05 -3.14
C ALA A 104 10.51 -6.11 -2.62
N TRP A 105 9.54 -5.84 -3.48
CA TRP A 105 8.37 -5.03 -3.21
C TRP A 105 7.11 -5.70 -3.77
N PHE A 106 6.04 -5.65 -2.99
CA PHE A 106 4.71 -6.02 -3.46
C PHE A 106 3.88 -4.75 -3.68
N PHE A 107 3.01 -4.78 -4.68
CA PHE A 107 2.08 -3.68 -4.92
C PHE A 107 0.85 -3.84 -4.03
N GLU A 108 0.59 -2.82 -3.20
CA GLU A 108 -0.63 -2.74 -2.40
C GLU A 108 -1.60 -1.70 -2.97
N SER A 109 -2.89 -2.04 -2.96
CA SER A 109 -3.96 -1.07 -3.15
C SER A 109 -4.79 -1.03 -1.87
N ARG A 110 -4.91 0.16 -1.30
CA ARG A 110 -5.85 0.41 -0.21
C ARG A 110 -7.30 0.20 -0.66
N ASN A 111 -8.18 -0.12 0.29
CA ASN A 111 -9.62 -0.25 0.07
C ASN A 111 -10.42 0.92 0.69
N TYR A 112 -9.76 1.90 1.29
CA TYR A 112 -10.36 3.02 2.02
C TYR A 112 -9.68 4.35 1.65
N MET A 113 -10.24 5.46 2.13
CA MET A 113 -9.65 6.80 1.94
C MET A 113 -8.34 7.00 2.72
N TRP A 114 -8.01 6.07 3.62
CA TRP A 114 -6.77 6.04 4.42
C TRP A 114 -6.04 4.72 4.21
N GLY A 115 -4.77 4.68 4.63
CA GLY A 115 -3.90 3.51 4.51
C GLY A 115 -2.90 3.61 3.38
N ASP A 116 -2.43 2.47 2.89
CA ASP A 116 -1.22 2.37 2.08
C ASP A 116 -1.53 1.96 0.64
N ASP A 117 -0.88 2.62 -0.33
CA ASP A 117 -0.87 2.16 -1.72
C ASP A 117 0.52 2.28 -2.37
N GLY A 118 0.72 1.50 -3.44
CA GLY A 118 1.98 1.43 -4.16
C GLY A 118 2.90 0.31 -3.68
N TYR A 119 4.20 0.49 -3.86
CA TYR A 119 5.19 -0.57 -3.67
C TYR A 119 5.73 -0.62 -2.24
N TRP A 120 5.51 -1.70 -1.50
CA TRP A 120 5.98 -1.84 -0.12
C TRP A 120 7.00 -2.98 0.01
N PRO A 121 8.06 -2.81 0.83
CA PRO A 121 9.08 -3.84 0.99
C PRO A 121 8.49 -5.18 1.43
N THR A 122 9.01 -6.26 0.85
CA THR A 122 8.63 -7.64 1.16
C THR A 122 9.84 -8.57 1.06
N GLU A 123 9.64 -9.84 1.36
CA GLU A 123 10.68 -10.86 1.21
C GLU A 123 10.95 -11.18 -0.26
N ALA A 124 12.22 -11.24 -0.64
CA ALA A 124 12.62 -11.61 -1.98
C ALA A 124 12.30 -13.08 -2.26
N HIS A 125 11.83 -13.35 -3.48
CA HIS A 125 11.65 -14.72 -3.94
C HIS A 125 13.04 -15.32 -4.17
N ASN A 126 13.19 -16.61 -3.86
CA ASN A 126 14.39 -17.34 -4.27
C ASN A 126 14.24 -17.72 -5.74
N VAL A 127 14.46 -16.76 -6.64
CA VAL A 127 14.34 -17.02 -8.08
C VAL A 127 15.42 -18.01 -8.53
N ILE A 128 14.99 -19.08 -9.17
CA ILE A 128 15.85 -20.22 -9.53
C ILE A 128 16.59 -19.90 -10.83
N GLU A 129 17.89 -20.19 -10.87
CA GLU A 129 18.68 -20.07 -12.09
C GLU A 129 18.31 -21.18 -13.11
N SER A 130 18.14 -20.79 -14.36
CA SER A 130 17.90 -21.68 -15.49
C SER A 130 19.22 -22.19 -16.10
N SER A 131 19.18 -23.38 -16.70
CA SER A 131 20.29 -23.89 -17.50
C SER A 131 20.47 -23.15 -18.84
N GLN A 132 19.42 -22.45 -19.27
CA GLN A 132 19.43 -21.62 -20.48
C GLN A 132 20.34 -20.39 -20.28
N LYS A 133 21.02 -19.99 -21.37
CA LYS A 133 21.93 -18.85 -21.37
C LYS A 133 21.19 -17.58 -21.78
N PHE A 134 21.53 -16.49 -21.10
CA PHE A 134 21.24 -15.15 -21.58
C PHE A 134 21.98 -14.89 -22.91
N THR A 135 21.33 -14.23 -23.86
CA THR A 135 21.87 -13.99 -25.21
C THR A 135 21.97 -12.50 -25.53
N GLU A 136 22.79 -12.15 -26.52
CA GLU A 136 22.97 -10.76 -26.96
C GLU A 136 21.67 -10.16 -27.54
N GLU A 137 20.80 -10.99 -28.13
CA GLU A 137 19.49 -10.55 -28.59
C GLU A 137 18.59 -10.12 -27.42
N MET A 138 18.64 -10.84 -26.30
CA MET A 138 17.90 -10.48 -25.09
C MET A 138 18.43 -9.18 -24.49
N GLU A 139 19.75 -8.98 -24.50
CA GLU A 139 20.38 -7.73 -24.06
C GLU A 139 19.92 -6.54 -24.89
N LYS A 140 19.93 -6.66 -26.23
CA LYS A 140 19.46 -5.62 -27.14
C LYS A 140 17.96 -5.34 -26.99
N GLN A 141 17.17 -6.39 -26.79
CA GLN A 141 15.74 -6.27 -26.56
C GLN A 141 15.45 -5.60 -25.21
N GLY A 142 16.22 -5.93 -24.17
CA GLY A 142 16.07 -5.36 -22.84
C GLY A 142 15.11 -6.09 -21.91
N TRP A 143 14.56 -7.24 -22.33
CA TRP A 143 13.74 -8.09 -21.47
C TRP A 143 13.61 -9.52 -22.00
N TYR A 144 13.29 -10.45 -21.12
CA TYR A 144 12.79 -11.77 -21.47
C TYR A 144 11.71 -12.23 -20.48
N LYS A 145 10.75 -13.04 -20.94
CA LYS A 145 9.68 -13.58 -20.09
C LYS A 145 10.13 -14.85 -19.38
N GLY A 146 9.63 -15.04 -18.17
CA GLY A 146 9.86 -16.24 -17.37
C GLY A 146 10.08 -15.93 -15.89
N ASN A 147 9.97 -16.97 -15.08
CA ASN A 147 10.15 -16.95 -13.63
C ASN A 147 11.49 -17.56 -13.19
N GLN A 148 12.44 -17.71 -14.12
CA GLN A 148 13.78 -18.22 -13.85
C GLN A 148 14.81 -17.24 -14.40
N ILE A 149 15.87 -17.00 -13.63
CA ILE A 149 16.97 -16.15 -14.07
C ILE A 149 17.84 -16.94 -15.06
N LEU A 150 18.04 -16.42 -16.27
CA LEU A 150 18.91 -17.08 -17.23
C LEU A 150 20.36 -16.93 -16.80
N ARG A 151 21.18 -17.96 -17.04
CA ARG A 151 22.60 -17.91 -16.66
C ARG A 151 23.30 -16.78 -17.43
N GLY A 152 23.91 -15.87 -16.68
CA GLY A 152 24.59 -14.69 -17.22
C GLY A 152 23.69 -13.46 -17.39
N THR A 153 22.46 -13.48 -16.87
CA THR A 153 21.63 -12.26 -16.80
C THR A 153 22.34 -11.21 -15.94
N PRO A 154 22.43 -9.94 -16.37
CA PRO A 154 23.05 -8.90 -15.58
C PRO A 154 22.34 -8.67 -14.23
N ASP A 155 23.13 -8.34 -13.21
CA ASP A 155 22.67 -8.16 -11.83
C ASP A 155 21.73 -6.96 -11.61
N HIS A 156 21.81 -5.97 -12.50
CA HIS A 156 20.97 -4.78 -12.50
C HIS A 156 19.64 -4.98 -13.24
N TRP A 157 19.32 -6.19 -13.69
CA TRP A 157 18.00 -6.47 -14.26
C TRP A 157 16.97 -6.66 -13.15
N VAL A 158 15.76 -6.20 -13.42
CA VAL A 158 14.63 -6.24 -12.50
C VAL A 158 13.78 -7.45 -12.82
N TYR A 159 13.48 -8.26 -11.81
CA TYR A 159 12.47 -9.29 -11.93
C TYR A 159 11.10 -8.69 -11.58
N VAL A 160 10.09 -8.95 -12.42
CA VAL A 160 8.73 -8.45 -12.20
C VAL A 160 7.70 -9.54 -12.42
N GLU A 161 6.60 -9.46 -11.68
CA GLU A 161 5.41 -10.28 -11.89
C GLU A 161 4.19 -9.39 -12.11
N TRP A 162 3.25 -9.87 -12.91
CA TRP A 162 1.94 -9.27 -13.08
C TRP A 162 0.89 -10.38 -13.24
N ARG A 163 -0.38 -9.98 -13.30
CA ARG A 163 -1.47 -10.92 -13.56
C ARG A 163 -1.31 -11.55 -14.95
N GLY A 164 -0.80 -12.76 -14.99
CA GLY A 164 -0.65 -13.56 -16.21
C GLY A 164 0.80 -13.75 -16.69
N GLY A 165 1.80 -13.30 -15.95
CA GLY A 165 3.18 -13.61 -16.29
C GLY A 165 4.23 -12.97 -15.40
N SER A 166 5.49 -13.26 -15.75
CA SER A 166 6.67 -12.66 -15.15
C SER A 166 7.74 -12.45 -16.20
N ALA A 167 8.68 -11.55 -15.91
CA ALA A 167 9.77 -11.20 -16.80
C ALA A 167 10.96 -10.67 -16.02
N PHE A 168 12.12 -10.70 -16.68
CA PHE A 168 13.28 -9.92 -16.30
C PHE A 168 13.46 -8.79 -17.31
N ILE A 169 13.69 -7.59 -16.82
CA ILE A 169 13.68 -6.36 -17.62
C ILE A 169 14.86 -5.47 -17.20
N ALA A 170 15.58 -4.93 -18.17
CA ALA A 170 16.53 -3.85 -17.92
C ALA A 170 15.77 -2.58 -17.46
N PRO A 171 16.23 -1.88 -16.40
CA PRO A 171 15.50 -0.73 -15.84
C PRO A 171 15.14 0.36 -16.87
N ASP A 172 16.04 0.67 -17.80
CA ASP A 172 15.86 1.66 -18.87
C ASP A 172 14.87 1.21 -19.98
N LYS A 173 14.40 -0.05 -19.92
CA LYS A 173 13.52 -0.68 -20.92
C LYS A 173 12.12 -0.97 -20.38
N ILE A 174 11.83 -0.59 -19.14
CA ILE A 174 10.51 -0.81 -18.51
C ILE A 174 9.39 -0.18 -19.33
N GLU A 175 9.55 1.07 -19.77
CA GLU A 175 8.53 1.75 -20.57
C GLU A 175 8.28 1.04 -21.91
N SER A 176 9.35 0.73 -22.66
CA SER A 176 9.25 -0.03 -23.91
C SER A 176 8.65 -1.43 -23.72
N PHE A 177 8.89 -2.07 -22.58
CA PHE A 177 8.26 -3.35 -22.24
C PHE A 177 6.74 -3.19 -22.09
N LEU A 178 6.28 -2.15 -21.41
CA LEU A 178 4.84 -1.90 -21.24
C LEU A 178 4.12 -1.63 -22.55
N GLU A 179 4.73 -0.86 -23.46
CA GLU A 179 4.20 -0.59 -24.79
C GLU A 179 3.97 -1.87 -25.59
N ASN A 180 4.89 -2.84 -25.46
CA ASN A 180 4.81 -4.12 -26.16
C ASN A 180 3.75 -5.09 -25.61
N TYR A 181 3.43 -5.02 -24.32
CA TYR A 181 2.56 -6.01 -23.67
C TYR A 181 1.21 -5.49 -23.20
N SER A 182 0.94 -4.18 -23.28
CA SER A 182 -0.35 -3.57 -22.90
C SER A 182 -0.88 -4.09 -21.56
N LEU A 183 -0.03 -4.02 -20.54
CA LEU A 183 -0.34 -4.56 -19.21
C LEU A 183 -1.41 -3.73 -18.50
N PRO A 184 -2.30 -4.36 -17.70
CA PRO A 184 -3.29 -3.63 -16.94
C PRO A 184 -2.62 -2.79 -15.85
N ILE A 185 -3.10 -1.56 -15.70
CA ILE A 185 -2.72 -0.69 -14.58
C ILE A 185 -3.44 -1.17 -13.32
N LEU A 186 -2.67 -1.40 -12.27
CA LEU A 186 -3.14 -1.67 -10.92
C LEU A 186 -3.67 -0.37 -10.32
N PRO A 187 -4.88 -0.39 -9.75
CA PRO A 187 -5.46 0.81 -9.19
C PRO A 187 -4.72 1.21 -7.91
N ARG A 188 -4.53 2.51 -7.71
CA ARG A 188 -4.39 3.10 -6.38
C ARG A 188 -5.79 3.56 -5.98
N GLU A 189 -6.56 2.72 -5.30
CA GLU A 189 -7.95 3.07 -4.96
C GLU A 189 -8.05 4.20 -3.93
N GLY A 190 -9.17 4.93 -3.97
CA GLY A 190 -9.34 6.29 -3.44
C GLY A 190 -9.62 7.34 -4.53
N GLN A 191 -9.55 6.96 -5.81
CA GLN A 191 -9.98 7.78 -6.97
C GLN A 191 -11.36 7.38 -7.55
N VAL A 192 -12.10 6.47 -6.93
CA VAL A 192 -13.36 5.94 -7.50
C VAL A 192 -14.53 6.96 -7.44
N GLU A 193 -14.38 8.12 -6.79
CA GLU A 193 -15.44 9.15 -6.73
C GLU A 193 -15.15 10.48 -7.45
N ILE A 194 -14.17 10.56 -8.36
CA ILE A 194 -14.03 11.75 -9.23
C ILE A 194 -13.95 11.34 -10.71
N ARG A 195 -14.96 10.60 -11.16
CA ARG A 195 -15.31 10.52 -12.60
C ARG A 195 -16.81 10.61 -12.82
N ARG A 196 -17.51 11.49 -12.10
CA ARG A 196 -18.84 12.01 -12.46
C ARG A 196 -19.09 13.38 -11.81
N SER A 197 -18.60 14.45 -12.43
CA SER A 197 -19.19 15.80 -12.39
C SER A 197 -18.58 16.65 -13.49
#